data_AF-A0A0P7TDK5-F1
#
_entry.id   AF-A0A0P7TDK5-F1
#
_cell.length_a   1.000
_cell.length_b   1.000
_cell.length_c   1.000
_cell.angle_alpha   90.00
_cell.angle_beta   90.00
_cell.angle_gamma   90.00
#
_symmetry.space_group_name_H-M   'P 1'
#
loop_
_entity.id
_entity.type
_entity.pdbx_description
1 polymer ?
#
loop_
_entity_poly.entity_id
_entity_poly.type
_entity_poly.pdbx_seq_one_letter_code
_entity_poly.pdbx_strand_id
1 'polypeptide(L)'
;MATSGKTDKSPHEQEIKFFAKVLLPLIDQYFKNHSLYFLSSPSKNLSSSGYASNKEKEMVTSLFCKLAALVRHRISLFGSDSATMVSCLHILAHTLDTRTVMKSGSELVKAGLRTFFENAAEDLEKTLENLKLGKFTHSRSQMKGVSQNINYTTVALLPILTALFQHITQHHFGVDLLLDDVQASCYRILTSLYSLGTGKNIYVERQLPALGECLATLAGAMPVAFLEPHLNIHNPCSVFNTKTPRERAS
;
A
#
# COMPACT_ATOMS: atom_id res chain seq x y z
N MET A 1 25.87 10.48 -45.71
CA MET A 1 24.87 10.91 -44.71
C MET A 1 23.97 9.73 -44.41
N ALA A 2 24.26 8.99 -43.32
CA ALA A 2 23.38 7.91 -42.86
C ALA A 2 22.41 8.52 -41.85
N THR A 3 21.17 8.74 -42.26
CA THR A 3 20.11 9.25 -41.41
C THR A 3 19.66 8.16 -40.45
N SER A 4 20.04 8.34 -39.18
CA SER A 4 19.38 7.92 -37.94
C SER A 4 18.29 6.85 -38.09
N GLY A 5 18.62 5.61 -37.74
CA GLY A 5 17.65 4.55 -37.52
C GLY A 5 16.70 4.94 -36.39
N LYS A 6 15.47 5.33 -36.74
CA LYS A 6 14.36 5.32 -35.80
C LYS A 6 14.16 3.86 -35.39
N THR A 7 14.60 3.51 -34.19
CA THR A 7 14.20 2.27 -33.53
C THR A 7 12.69 2.29 -33.41
N ASP A 8 12.03 1.50 -34.25
CA ASP A 8 10.60 1.28 -34.19
C ASP A 8 10.31 0.63 -32.84
N LYS A 9 9.76 1.41 -31.90
CA LYS A 9 9.52 0.96 -30.53
C LYS A 9 8.47 -0.15 -30.59
N SER A 10 8.76 -1.29 -29.96
CA SER A 10 7.85 -2.45 -29.97
C SER A 10 6.42 -2.04 -29.58
N PRO A 11 5.37 -2.72 -30.10
CA PRO A 11 3.98 -2.41 -29.76
C PRO A 11 3.74 -2.33 -28.25
N HIS A 12 4.38 -3.23 -27.49
CA HIS A 12 4.31 -3.28 -26.03
C HIS A 12 4.92 -2.04 -25.35
N GLU A 13 5.96 -1.42 -25.91
CA GLU A 13 6.47 -0.15 -25.38
C GLU A 13 5.52 1.03 -25.63
N GLN A 14 4.79 1.00 -26.74
CA GLN A 14 3.82 2.04 -27.07
C GLN A 14 2.62 1.96 -26.11
N GLU A 15 2.15 0.76 -25.80
CA GLU A 15 1.10 0.53 -24.81
C GLU A 15 1.51 0.99 -23.41
N ILE A 16 2.73 0.65 -22.94
CA ILE A 16 3.23 1.14 -21.65
C ILE A 16 3.29 2.67 -21.63
N LYS A 17 3.76 3.30 -22.71
CA LYS A 17 3.84 4.77 -22.80
C LYS A 17 2.46 5.42 -22.83
N PHE A 18 1.51 4.85 -23.56
CA PHE A 18 0.13 5.33 -23.56
C PHE A 18 -0.48 5.24 -22.16
N PHE A 19 -0.33 4.08 -21.52
CA PHE A 19 -0.79 3.87 -20.15
C PHE A 19 -0.17 4.90 -19.19
N ALA A 20 1.15 5.05 -19.23
CA ALA A 20 1.88 5.90 -18.28
C ALA A 20 1.65 7.40 -18.50
N LYS A 21 1.52 7.84 -19.77
CA LYS A 21 1.48 9.27 -20.12
C LYS A 21 0.08 9.81 -20.39
N VAL A 22 -0.89 8.95 -20.66
CA VAL A 22 -2.26 9.35 -20.97
C VAL A 22 -3.20 8.83 -19.90
N LEU A 23 -3.22 7.50 -19.68
CA LEU A 23 -4.21 6.90 -18.81
C LEU A 23 -3.98 7.24 -17.33
N LEU A 24 -2.73 7.14 -16.85
CA LEU A 24 -2.42 7.45 -15.45
C LEU A 24 -2.71 8.91 -15.09
N PRO A 25 -2.27 9.95 -15.84
CA PRO A 25 -2.64 11.32 -15.52
C PRO A 25 -4.15 11.57 -15.56
N LEU A 26 -4.87 10.90 -16.45
CA LEU A 26 -6.33 11.01 -16.51
C LEU A 26 -6.98 10.41 -15.25
N ILE A 27 -6.53 9.24 -14.80
CA ILE A 27 -6.97 8.61 -13.56
C ILE A 27 -6.64 9.52 -12.36
N ASP A 28 -5.40 10.02 -12.28
CA ASP A 28 -4.91 10.93 -11.24
C ASP A 28 -5.83 12.14 -11.11
N GLN A 29 -6.07 12.87 -12.21
CA GLN A 29 -6.91 14.06 -12.22
C GLN A 29 -8.38 13.76 -11.90
N TYR A 30 -8.92 12.66 -12.44
CA TYR A 30 -10.30 12.27 -12.16
C TYR A 30 -10.52 12.02 -10.68
N PHE A 31 -9.71 11.16 -10.05
CA PHE A 31 -9.88 10.83 -8.64
C PHE A 31 -9.49 11.97 -7.71
N LYS A 32 -8.57 12.85 -8.12
CA LYS A 32 -8.24 14.06 -7.36
C LYS A 32 -9.45 14.99 -7.22
N ASN A 33 -10.23 15.14 -8.28
CA ASN A 33 -11.37 16.06 -8.31
C ASN A 33 -12.67 15.42 -7.81
N HIS A 34 -12.76 14.09 -7.81
CA HIS A 34 -13.98 13.35 -7.47
C HIS A 34 -13.82 12.42 -6.25
N SER A 35 -12.77 12.57 -5.42
CA SER A 35 -12.54 11.69 -4.26
C SER A 35 -13.75 11.58 -3.35
N LEU A 36 -14.38 12.71 -2.99
CA LEU A 36 -15.55 12.77 -2.10
C LEU A 36 -16.80 12.07 -2.66
N TYR A 37 -16.91 11.89 -3.99
CA TYR A 37 -18.04 11.17 -4.61
C TYR A 37 -18.08 9.71 -4.15
N PHE A 38 -16.91 9.11 -3.96
CA PHE A 38 -16.76 7.69 -3.59
C PHE A 38 -16.89 7.44 -2.09
N LEU A 39 -16.78 8.47 -1.24
CA LEU A 39 -16.67 8.29 0.20
C LEU A 39 -18.04 8.22 0.88
N SER A 40 -18.17 7.22 1.74
CA SER A 40 -19.29 7.10 2.68
C SER A 40 -19.14 8.03 3.87
N SER A 41 -20.24 8.65 4.29
CA SER A 41 -20.30 9.37 5.56
C SER A 41 -20.32 8.38 6.74
N PRO A 42 -19.41 8.50 7.73
CA PRO A 42 -19.32 7.58 8.87
C PRO A 42 -20.62 7.48 9.68
N SER A 43 -21.40 8.57 9.74
CA SER A 43 -22.63 8.70 10.52
C SER A 43 -23.90 8.19 9.82
N LYS A 44 -23.82 7.80 8.53
CA LYS A 44 -24.98 7.32 7.77
C LYS A 44 -24.96 5.80 7.59
N ASN A 45 -26.15 5.21 7.62
CA ASN A 45 -26.38 3.81 7.26
C ASN A 45 -25.85 3.54 5.85
N LEU A 46 -25.29 2.34 5.63
CA LEU A 46 -24.54 1.97 4.42
C LEU A 46 -25.33 2.19 3.13
N SER A 47 -26.65 2.02 3.17
CA SER A 47 -27.58 2.20 2.05
C SER A 47 -27.78 3.66 1.59
N SER A 48 -27.37 4.65 2.40
CA SER A 48 -27.52 6.09 2.12
C SER A 48 -26.17 6.84 2.19
N SER A 49 -25.05 6.12 2.22
CA SER A 49 -23.82 6.67 2.77
C SER A 49 -22.97 7.49 1.79
N GLY A 50 -23.16 7.38 0.47
CA GLY A 50 -22.42 8.19 -0.51
C GLY A 50 -23.14 8.32 -1.85
N TYR A 51 -22.59 9.11 -2.77
CA TYR A 51 -23.14 9.31 -4.10
C TYR A 51 -22.83 8.14 -5.03
N ALA A 52 -21.63 7.57 -4.92
CA ALA A 52 -21.23 6.38 -5.68
C ALA A 52 -21.95 5.11 -5.19
N SER A 53 -22.31 4.26 -6.14
CA SER A 53 -22.78 2.90 -5.88
C SER A 53 -21.70 2.03 -5.24
N ASN A 54 -22.13 0.97 -4.54
CA ASN A 54 -21.20 -0.02 -3.99
C ASN A 54 -20.32 -0.64 -5.09
N LYS A 55 -20.85 -0.79 -6.31
CA LYS A 55 -20.10 -1.37 -7.42
C LYS A 55 -18.98 -0.45 -7.91
N GLU A 56 -19.21 0.85 -7.97
CA GLU A 56 -18.16 1.83 -8.29
C GLU A 56 -17.05 1.80 -7.24
N LYS A 57 -17.40 1.75 -5.95
CA LYS A 57 -16.41 1.67 -4.85
C LYS A 57 -15.56 0.39 -4.92
N GLU A 58 -16.18 -0.74 -5.28
CA GLU A 58 -15.44 -1.97 -5.58
C GLU A 58 -14.48 -1.81 -6.76
N MET A 59 -14.91 -1.16 -7.85
CA MET A 59 -14.09 -0.96 -9.03
C MET A 59 -12.86 -0.09 -8.73
N VAL A 60 -13.03 0.98 -7.94
CA VAL A 60 -11.93 1.83 -7.49
C VAL A 60 -10.96 1.04 -6.63
N THR A 61 -11.47 0.21 -5.72
CA THR A 61 -10.63 -0.64 -4.87
C THR A 61 -9.88 -1.70 -5.68
N SER A 62 -10.54 -2.32 -6.67
CA SER A 62 -9.90 -3.26 -7.58
C SER A 62 -8.80 -2.59 -8.42
N LEU A 63 -9.05 -1.36 -8.88
CA LEU A 63 -8.07 -0.56 -9.60
C LEU A 63 -6.84 -0.27 -8.72
N PHE A 64 -7.05 0.17 -7.47
CA PHE A 64 -5.98 0.37 -6.49
C PHE A 64 -5.14 -0.89 -6.30
N CYS A 65 -5.77 -2.03 -5.99
CA CYS A 65 -5.04 -3.28 -5.73
C CYS A 65 -4.25 -3.76 -6.96
N LYS A 66 -4.83 -3.65 -8.17
CA LYS A 66 -4.16 -4.04 -9.41
C LYS A 66 -2.98 -3.12 -9.74
N LEU A 67 -3.14 -1.80 -9.58
CA LEU A 67 -2.07 -0.84 -9.77
C LEU A 67 -0.95 -1.04 -8.74
N ALA A 68 -1.29 -1.31 -7.48
CA ALA A 68 -0.31 -1.55 -6.42
C ALA A 68 0.51 -2.81 -6.72
N ALA A 69 -0.13 -3.90 -7.14
CA ALA A 69 0.56 -5.11 -7.58
C ALA A 69 1.45 -4.85 -8.81
N LEU A 70 0.98 -4.07 -9.79
CA LEU A 70 1.77 -3.68 -10.96
C LEU A 70 3.01 -2.89 -10.55
N VAL A 71 2.89 -1.90 -9.66
CA VAL A 71 4.04 -1.13 -9.16
C VAL A 71 5.01 -2.04 -8.41
N ARG A 72 4.53 -2.88 -7.48
CA ARG A 72 5.37 -3.86 -6.76
C ARG A 72 6.24 -4.70 -7.69
N HIS A 73 5.68 -5.20 -8.79
CA HIS A 73 6.38 -6.14 -9.67
C HIS A 73 7.09 -5.49 -10.86
N ARG A 74 6.72 -4.27 -11.26
CA ARG A 74 7.11 -3.68 -12.54
C ARG A 74 7.45 -2.19 -12.48
N ILE A 75 7.64 -1.58 -11.31
CA ILE A 75 7.98 -0.15 -11.19
C ILE A 75 9.17 0.27 -12.07
N SER A 76 10.17 -0.62 -12.26
CA SER A 76 11.34 -0.34 -13.10
C SER A 76 11.02 -0.18 -14.59
N LEU A 77 9.90 -0.74 -15.08
CA LEU A 77 9.48 -0.58 -16.48
C LEU A 77 9.01 0.84 -16.79
N PHE A 78 8.58 1.57 -15.77
CA PHE A 78 8.03 2.91 -15.92
C PHE A 78 9.10 4.00 -15.87
N GLY A 79 10.31 3.70 -15.41
CA GLY A 79 11.43 4.65 -15.41
C GLY A 79 11.05 5.99 -14.77
N SER A 80 11.17 7.08 -15.54
CA SER A 80 10.77 8.44 -15.11
C SER A 80 9.29 8.58 -14.79
N ASP A 81 8.43 7.75 -15.40
CA ASP A 81 6.98 7.84 -15.26
C ASP A 81 6.47 7.08 -14.01
N SER A 82 7.37 6.43 -13.25
CA SER A 82 7.05 5.76 -11.99
C SER A 82 6.48 6.71 -10.92
N ALA A 83 6.92 7.96 -10.90
CA ALA A 83 6.39 8.98 -10.00
C ALA A 83 4.88 9.22 -10.22
N THR A 84 4.44 9.21 -11.48
CA THR A 84 3.01 9.35 -11.83
C THR A 84 2.20 8.16 -11.32
N MET A 85 2.73 6.94 -11.38
CA MET A 85 2.05 5.77 -10.81
C MET A 85 1.90 5.86 -9.29
N VAL A 86 2.96 6.29 -8.60
CA VAL A 86 2.92 6.48 -7.15
C VAL A 86 1.91 7.57 -6.78
N SER A 87 1.89 8.69 -7.52
CA SER A 87 0.86 9.74 -7.38
C SER A 87 -0.55 9.20 -7.56
N CYS A 88 -0.79 8.41 -8.61
CA CYS A 88 -2.09 7.79 -8.85
C CYS A 88 -2.53 6.91 -7.68
N LEU A 89 -1.62 6.06 -7.17
CA LEU A 89 -1.91 5.18 -6.04
C LEU A 89 -2.14 5.97 -4.75
N HIS A 90 -1.39 7.05 -4.53
CA HIS A 90 -1.59 7.95 -3.41
C HIS A 90 -2.98 8.60 -3.45
N ILE A 91 -3.41 9.09 -4.61
CA ILE A 91 -4.74 9.69 -4.77
C ILE A 91 -5.83 8.63 -4.61
N LEU A 92 -5.67 7.46 -5.23
CA LEU A 92 -6.60 6.34 -5.09
C LEU A 92 -6.73 5.88 -3.64
N ALA A 93 -5.65 5.87 -2.86
CA ALA A 93 -5.70 5.54 -1.43
C ALA A 93 -6.69 6.45 -0.68
N HIS A 94 -6.74 7.74 -1.02
CA HIS A 94 -7.68 8.71 -0.46
C HIS A 94 -9.10 8.66 -1.04
N THR A 95 -9.37 7.81 -2.03
CA THR A 95 -10.73 7.63 -2.59
C THR A 95 -11.38 6.33 -2.15
N LEU A 96 -10.65 5.45 -1.45
CA LEU A 96 -11.15 4.14 -1.06
C LEU A 96 -12.22 4.25 0.03
N ASP A 97 -13.35 3.59 -0.19
CA ASP A 97 -14.36 3.37 0.85
C ASP A 97 -14.26 1.93 1.35
N THR A 98 -13.25 1.69 2.18
CA THR A 98 -12.93 0.35 2.67
C THR A 98 -14.04 -0.20 3.57
N ARG A 99 -14.76 0.66 4.30
CA ARG A 99 -15.97 0.27 5.06
C ARG A 99 -17.01 -0.40 4.17
N THR A 100 -17.36 0.24 3.05
CA THR A 100 -18.37 -0.32 2.13
C THR A 100 -17.89 -1.62 1.50
N VAL A 101 -16.62 -1.68 1.10
CA VAL A 101 -16.01 -2.88 0.50
C VAL A 101 -15.99 -4.04 1.49
N MET A 102 -15.59 -3.81 2.74
CA MET A 102 -15.52 -4.87 3.75
C MET A 102 -16.91 -5.42 4.11
N LYS A 103 -17.94 -4.56 4.14
CA LYS A 103 -19.32 -4.97 4.47
C LYS A 103 -20.10 -5.59 3.32
N SER A 104 -19.95 -5.06 2.12
CA SER A 104 -20.83 -5.38 0.98
C SER A 104 -20.09 -5.78 -0.30
N GLY A 105 -18.77 -5.64 -0.33
CA GLY A 105 -17.96 -6.03 -1.47
C GLY A 105 -17.85 -7.54 -1.62
N SER A 106 -17.50 -7.94 -2.83
CA SER A 106 -17.17 -9.29 -3.25
C SER A 106 -15.87 -9.75 -2.62
N GLU A 107 -15.79 -11.06 -2.39
CA GLU A 107 -14.64 -11.67 -1.73
C GLU A 107 -13.33 -11.47 -2.51
N LEU A 108 -13.42 -11.39 -3.85
CA LEU A 108 -12.28 -11.10 -4.71
C LEU A 108 -11.65 -9.73 -4.39
N VAL A 109 -12.48 -8.70 -4.17
CA VAL A 109 -11.97 -7.34 -3.88
C VAL A 109 -11.40 -7.28 -2.46
N LYS A 110 -12.05 -7.93 -1.48
CA LYS A 110 -11.52 -8.05 -0.11
C LYS A 110 -10.20 -8.80 -0.08
N ALA A 111 -10.08 -9.89 -0.84
CA ALA A 111 -8.84 -10.64 -1.01
C ALA A 111 -7.73 -9.76 -1.59
N GLY A 112 -8.05 -8.91 -2.58
CA GLY A 112 -7.10 -7.94 -3.14
C GLY A 112 -6.53 -6.99 -2.08
N LEU A 113 -7.36 -6.48 -1.17
CA LEU A 113 -6.90 -5.64 -0.05
C LEU A 113 -6.03 -6.43 0.94
N ARG A 114 -6.45 -7.63 1.35
CA ARG A 114 -5.63 -8.50 2.22
C ARG A 114 -4.27 -8.78 1.59
N THR A 115 -4.24 -9.15 0.32
CA THR A 115 -3.01 -9.37 -0.43
C THR A 115 -2.14 -8.12 -0.53
N PHE A 116 -2.72 -6.92 -0.65
CA PHE A 116 -1.94 -5.68 -0.61
C PHE A 116 -1.20 -5.49 0.72
N PHE A 117 -1.88 -5.67 1.86
CA PHE A 117 -1.25 -5.53 3.18
C PHE A 117 -0.22 -6.62 3.46
N GLU A 118 -0.51 -7.86 3.06
CA GLU A 118 0.42 -8.97 3.19
C GLU A 118 1.69 -8.74 2.39
N ASN A 119 1.52 -8.32 1.13
CA ASN A 119 2.62 -7.89 0.28
C ASN A 119 3.44 -6.77 0.93
N ALA A 120 2.78 -5.73 1.44
CA ALA A 120 3.46 -4.61 2.10
C ALA A 120 4.31 -5.06 3.30
N ALA A 121 3.78 -5.99 4.12
CA ALA A 121 4.51 -6.57 5.24
C ALA A 121 5.77 -7.32 4.75
N GLU A 122 5.63 -8.22 3.78
CA GLU A 122 6.76 -8.98 3.24
C GLU A 122 7.86 -8.08 2.64
N ASP A 123 7.49 -7.00 1.94
CA ASP A 123 8.48 -6.12 1.30
C ASP A 123 9.27 -5.30 2.33
N LEU A 124 8.64 -4.88 3.42
CA LEU A 124 9.30 -4.22 4.54
C LEU A 124 10.23 -5.19 5.30
N GLU A 125 9.79 -6.42 5.53
CA GLU A 125 10.61 -7.47 6.14
C GLU A 125 11.83 -7.81 5.28
N LYS A 126 11.63 -8.01 3.97
CA LYS A 126 12.74 -8.21 3.01
C LYS A 126 13.70 -7.02 3.01
N THR A 127 13.18 -5.79 3.07
CA THR A 127 14.01 -4.58 3.16
C THR A 127 14.85 -4.61 4.44
N LEU A 128 14.23 -4.93 5.58
CA LEU A 128 14.91 -5.04 6.87
C LEU A 128 16.00 -6.12 6.86
N GLU A 129 15.71 -7.31 6.33
CA GLU A 129 16.67 -8.40 6.21
C GLU A 129 17.85 -8.03 5.31
N ASN A 130 17.58 -7.40 4.17
CA ASN A 130 18.61 -6.95 3.24
C ASN A 130 19.56 -5.94 3.89
N LEU A 131 19.02 -5.04 4.72
CA LEU A 131 19.80 -4.04 5.46
C LEU A 131 20.58 -4.66 6.63
N LYS A 132 20.00 -5.62 7.37
CA LYS A 132 20.67 -6.34 8.46
C LYS A 132 21.87 -7.15 7.98
N LEU A 133 21.69 -7.86 6.87
CA LEU A 133 22.73 -8.75 6.33
C LEU A 133 23.82 -7.99 5.56
N GLY A 134 23.70 -6.66 5.42
CA GLY A 134 24.68 -5.84 4.72
C GLY A 134 25.01 -6.37 3.31
N LYS A 135 24.00 -6.93 2.60
CA LYS A 135 24.12 -7.63 1.30
C LYS A 135 24.55 -6.71 0.13
N PHE A 136 25.34 -5.69 0.41
CA PHE A 136 26.05 -4.86 -0.56
C PHE A 136 27.33 -5.54 -1.07
N THR A 137 27.71 -6.71 -0.53
CA THR A 137 29.03 -7.33 -0.72
C THR A 137 29.05 -8.56 -1.65
N HIS A 138 27.91 -9.05 -2.14
CA HIS A 138 27.88 -10.22 -3.04
C HIS A 138 27.20 -9.92 -4.37
N SER A 139 27.92 -10.24 -5.47
CA SER A 139 27.56 -10.21 -6.89
C SER A 139 26.76 -8.99 -7.41
N ARG A 140 27.24 -8.39 -8.51
CA ARG A 140 26.62 -7.22 -9.17
C ARG A 140 25.13 -7.42 -9.54
N SER A 141 24.66 -8.65 -9.74
CA SER A 141 23.25 -8.96 -10.02
C SER A 141 22.36 -8.95 -8.77
N GLN A 142 22.84 -9.49 -7.64
CA GLN A 142 22.12 -9.48 -6.37
C GLN A 142 21.99 -8.05 -5.81
N MET A 143 23.04 -7.25 -5.95
CA MET A 143 23.01 -5.83 -5.57
C MET A 143 21.91 -5.04 -6.29
N LYS A 144 21.65 -5.33 -7.58
CA LYS A 144 20.55 -4.68 -8.32
C LYS A 144 19.18 -5.02 -7.73
N GLY A 145 18.93 -6.26 -7.36
CA GLY A 145 17.67 -6.69 -6.75
C GLY A 145 17.44 -6.05 -5.38
N VAL A 146 18.48 -6.02 -4.53
CA VAL A 146 18.42 -5.37 -3.20
C VAL A 146 18.15 -3.88 -3.33
N SER A 147 18.85 -3.19 -4.23
CA SER A 147 18.65 -1.76 -4.47
C SER A 147 17.25 -1.44 -5.01
N GLN A 148 16.68 -2.32 -5.84
CA GLN A 148 15.32 -2.15 -6.36
C GLN A 148 14.27 -2.34 -5.27
N ASN A 149 14.44 -3.33 -4.39
CA ASN A 149 13.55 -3.55 -3.26
C ASN A 149 13.56 -2.36 -2.30
N ILE A 150 14.74 -1.86 -1.92
CA ILE A 150 14.87 -0.66 -1.08
C ILE A 150 14.21 0.54 -1.77
N ASN A 151 14.47 0.76 -3.06
CA ASN A 151 13.89 1.88 -3.80
C ASN A 151 12.36 1.80 -3.92
N TYR A 152 11.81 0.61 -4.16
CA TYR A 152 10.35 0.41 -4.15
C TYR A 152 9.77 0.74 -2.78
N THR A 153 10.38 0.22 -1.70
CA THR A 153 9.92 0.45 -0.34
C THR A 153 9.90 1.95 -0.01
N THR A 154 10.97 2.68 -0.32
CA THR A 154 11.10 4.09 0.06
C THR A 154 10.30 5.03 -0.84
N VAL A 155 10.32 4.82 -2.15
CA VAL A 155 9.74 5.77 -3.13
C VAL A 155 8.26 5.49 -3.38
N ALA A 156 7.80 4.24 -3.23
CA ALA A 156 6.42 3.86 -3.53
C ALA A 156 5.68 3.36 -2.30
N LEU A 157 6.18 2.31 -1.63
CA LEU A 157 5.40 1.62 -0.59
C LEU A 157 5.10 2.52 0.61
N LEU A 158 6.12 3.20 1.17
CA LEU A 158 5.93 4.08 2.32
C LEU A 158 4.92 5.20 2.05
N PRO A 159 5.04 6.01 0.98
CA PRO A 159 4.03 7.04 0.67
C PRO A 159 2.61 6.48 0.50
N ILE A 160 2.46 5.32 -0.15
CA ILE A 160 1.14 4.71 -0.38
C ILE A 160 0.53 4.21 0.93
N LEU A 161 1.33 3.56 1.80
CA LEU A 161 0.88 3.12 3.11
C LEU A 161 0.51 4.31 4.01
N THR A 162 1.33 5.35 4.05
CA THR A 162 1.06 6.59 4.81
C THR A 162 -0.28 7.20 4.38
N ALA A 163 -0.48 7.41 3.07
CA ALA A 163 -1.72 7.94 2.52
C ALA A 163 -2.94 7.09 2.91
N LEU A 164 -2.81 5.77 2.81
CA LEU A 164 -3.87 4.83 3.14
C LEU A 164 -4.21 4.85 4.64
N PHE A 165 -3.22 4.81 5.53
CA PHE A 165 -3.47 4.84 6.98
C PHE A 165 -4.00 6.20 7.44
N GLN A 166 -3.52 7.29 6.87
CA GLN A 166 -4.08 8.62 7.11
C GLN A 166 -5.55 8.67 6.71
N HIS A 167 -5.89 8.14 5.53
CA HIS A 167 -7.27 8.05 5.05
C HIS A 167 -8.16 7.20 5.96
N ILE A 168 -7.67 6.02 6.36
CA ILE A 168 -8.37 5.11 7.29
C ILE A 168 -8.66 5.82 8.62
N THR A 169 -7.69 6.56 9.15
CA THR A 169 -7.82 7.32 10.39
C THR A 169 -8.87 8.42 10.25
N GLN A 170 -8.77 9.25 9.20
CA GLN A 170 -9.68 10.38 8.96
C GLN A 170 -11.14 9.94 8.86
N HIS A 171 -11.40 8.81 8.20
CA HIS A 171 -12.76 8.30 7.98
C HIS A 171 -13.19 7.22 8.97
N HIS A 172 -12.35 6.88 9.95
CA HIS A 172 -12.62 5.85 10.96
C HIS A 172 -12.93 4.48 10.37
N PHE A 173 -12.32 4.15 9.22
CA PHE A 173 -12.54 2.85 8.56
C PHE A 173 -11.76 1.70 9.22
N GLY A 174 -10.90 2.00 10.20
CA GLY A 174 -10.04 1.01 10.86
C GLY A 174 -10.82 -0.12 11.51
N VAL A 175 -12.01 0.17 12.06
CA VAL A 175 -12.88 -0.81 12.72
C VAL A 175 -13.43 -1.89 11.77
N ASP A 176 -13.58 -1.57 10.49
CA ASP A 176 -14.13 -2.48 9.48
C ASP A 176 -13.02 -3.18 8.67
N LEU A 177 -11.85 -2.53 8.53
CA LEU A 177 -10.74 -3.02 7.71
C LEU A 177 -9.65 -3.77 8.49
N LEU A 178 -9.26 -3.28 9.67
CA LEU A 178 -8.08 -3.76 10.40
C LEU A 178 -8.44 -4.93 11.33
N LEU A 179 -8.97 -5.99 10.71
CA LEU A 179 -9.39 -7.23 11.35
C LEU A 179 -8.64 -8.42 10.73
N ASP A 180 -8.60 -9.54 11.45
CA ASP A 180 -8.09 -10.83 10.97
C ASP A 180 -6.73 -10.75 10.26
N ASP A 181 -6.64 -11.20 9.00
CA ASP A 181 -5.39 -11.20 8.21
C ASP A 181 -4.80 -9.79 8.06
N VAL A 182 -5.63 -8.78 7.82
CA VAL A 182 -5.16 -7.40 7.63
C VAL A 182 -4.50 -6.90 8.91
N GLN A 183 -5.10 -7.19 10.06
CA GLN A 183 -4.53 -6.82 11.34
C GLN A 183 -3.19 -7.52 11.58
N ALA A 184 -3.07 -8.81 11.24
CA ALA A 184 -1.81 -9.55 11.35
C ALA A 184 -0.70 -8.94 10.46
N SER A 185 -1.00 -8.63 9.19
CA SER A 185 -0.06 -7.97 8.30
C SER A 185 0.32 -6.58 8.83
N CYS A 186 -0.62 -5.82 9.42
CA CYS A 186 -0.30 -4.53 10.00
C CYS A 186 0.60 -4.61 11.25
N TYR A 187 0.51 -5.66 12.08
CA TYR A 187 1.49 -5.89 13.16
C TYR A 187 2.90 -6.12 12.61
N ARG A 188 3.01 -6.85 11.51
CA ARG A 188 4.28 -7.09 10.81
C ARG A 188 4.85 -5.81 10.20
N ILE A 189 4.00 -4.99 9.58
CA ILE A 189 4.36 -3.66 9.09
C ILE A 189 4.88 -2.79 10.24
N LEU A 190 4.13 -2.68 11.35
CA LEU A 190 4.54 -1.90 12.53
C LEU A 190 5.91 -2.34 13.05
N THR A 191 6.09 -3.64 13.25
CA THR A 191 7.34 -4.23 13.76
C THR A 191 8.51 -3.94 12.81
N SER A 192 8.28 -4.04 11.51
CA SER A 192 9.28 -3.75 10.49
C SER A 192 9.64 -2.26 10.46
N LEU A 193 8.65 -1.36 10.49
CA LEU A 193 8.87 0.09 10.53
C LEU A 193 9.65 0.51 11.79
N TYR A 194 9.28 -0.02 12.96
CA TYR A 194 9.99 0.23 14.21
C TYR A 194 11.44 -0.27 14.17
N SER A 195 11.65 -1.50 13.69
CA SER A 195 12.98 -2.11 13.57
C SER A 195 13.86 -1.37 12.56
N LEU A 196 13.27 -0.92 11.44
CA LEU A 196 13.94 -0.08 10.47
C LEU A 196 14.31 1.26 11.12
N GLY A 197 13.34 1.98 11.71
CA GLY A 197 13.56 3.31 12.29
C GLY A 197 14.52 3.37 13.48
N THR A 198 14.72 2.25 14.19
CA THR A 198 15.70 2.13 15.29
C THR A 198 17.04 1.54 14.84
N GLY A 199 17.15 1.14 13.57
CA GLY A 199 18.35 0.55 13.00
C GLY A 199 19.46 1.58 12.77
N LYS A 200 20.70 1.22 13.10
CA LYS A 200 21.90 2.04 12.83
C LYS A 200 22.42 1.77 11.41
N ASN A 201 21.77 2.36 10.40
CA ASN A 201 22.21 2.25 9.00
C ASN A 201 22.03 3.59 8.27
N ILE A 202 23.08 4.08 7.60
CA ILE A 202 23.10 5.37 6.88
C ILE A 202 21.97 5.47 5.83
N TYR A 203 21.59 4.37 5.19
CA TYR A 203 20.49 4.35 4.23
C TYR A 203 19.14 4.61 4.90
N VAL A 204 18.96 4.11 6.13
CA VAL A 204 17.75 4.30 6.94
C VAL A 204 17.68 5.72 7.49
N GLU A 205 18.81 6.31 7.91
CA GLU A 205 18.84 7.66 8.48
C GLU A 205 18.19 8.70 7.55
N ARG A 206 18.40 8.58 6.24
CA ARG A 206 17.78 9.44 5.22
C ARG A 206 16.28 9.24 5.07
N GLN A 207 15.76 8.10 5.51
CA GLN A 207 14.36 7.70 5.40
C GLN A 207 13.60 7.77 6.73
N LEU A 208 14.26 8.17 7.82
CA LEU A 208 13.65 8.30 9.14
C LEU A 208 12.37 9.12 9.15
N PRO A 209 12.27 10.28 8.45
CA PRO A 209 11.02 11.04 8.41
C PRO A 209 9.86 10.23 7.81
N ALA A 210 10.09 9.56 6.68
CA ALA A 210 9.06 8.77 6.00
C ALA A 210 8.66 7.52 6.80
N LEU A 211 9.63 6.84 7.42
CA LEU A 211 9.38 5.69 8.31
C LEU A 211 8.57 6.12 9.54
N GLY A 212 8.95 7.24 10.17
CA GLY A 212 8.28 7.79 11.34
C GLY A 212 6.85 8.24 11.03
N GLU A 213 6.63 8.91 9.89
CA GLU A 213 5.31 9.32 9.44
C GLU A 213 4.40 8.12 9.12
N CYS A 214 4.93 7.12 8.41
CA CYS A 214 4.17 5.89 8.14
C CYS A 214 3.84 5.14 9.43
N LEU A 215 4.77 5.10 10.40
CA LEU A 215 4.54 4.48 11.70
C LEU A 215 3.47 5.23 12.52
N ALA A 216 3.53 6.56 12.52
CA ALA A 216 2.57 7.41 13.24
C ALA A 216 1.16 7.31 12.64
N THR A 217 1.03 7.33 11.31
CA THR A 217 -0.26 7.16 10.64
C THR A 217 -0.83 5.76 10.84
N LEU A 218 0.00 4.71 10.79
CA LEU A 218 -0.41 3.35 11.15
C LEU A 218 -0.93 3.27 12.59
N ALA A 219 -0.18 3.82 13.54
CA ALA A 219 -0.59 3.87 14.95
C ALA A 219 -1.93 4.60 15.14
N GLY A 220 -2.17 5.68 14.39
CA GLY A 220 -3.45 6.41 14.42
C GLY A 220 -4.62 5.65 13.78
N ALA A 221 -4.37 4.81 12.79
CA ALA A 221 -5.41 4.03 12.10
C ALA A 221 -5.92 2.85 12.95
N MET A 222 -5.13 2.43 13.92
CA MET A 222 -5.36 1.24 14.73
C MET A 222 -6.39 1.48 15.85
N PRO A 223 -7.40 0.62 16.03
CA PRO A 223 -8.27 0.70 17.19
C PRO A 223 -7.48 0.46 18.49
N VAL A 224 -7.80 1.24 19.53
CA VAL A 224 -7.05 1.50 20.79
C VAL A 224 -6.28 0.33 21.41
N ALA A 225 -6.77 -0.92 21.30
CA ALA A 225 -6.11 -2.09 21.88
C ALA A 225 -4.77 -2.49 21.19
N PHE A 226 -4.39 -1.85 20.08
CA PHE A 226 -3.27 -2.30 19.24
C PHE A 226 -1.87 -1.98 19.80
N LEU A 227 -1.70 -0.84 20.48
CA LEU A 227 -0.39 -0.42 21.04
C LEU A 227 -0.17 -0.90 22.47
N GLU A 228 -1.16 -1.55 23.06
CA GLU A 228 -1.13 -2.09 24.41
C GLU A 228 -1.33 -3.62 24.35
N PRO A 229 -0.29 -4.40 24.04
CA PRO A 229 -0.42 -5.84 23.76
C PRO A 229 -1.05 -6.64 24.91
N HIS A 230 -0.91 -6.16 26.14
CA HIS A 230 -1.52 -6.76 27.33
C HIS A 230 -3.05 -6.56 27.38
N LEU A 231 -3.58 -5.54 26.70
CA LEU A 231 -5.02 -5.29 26.59
C LEU A 231 -5.66 -5.99 25.40
N ASN A 232 -4.87 -6.59 24.49
CA ASN A 232 -5.41 -7.35 23.36
C ASN A 232 -6.34 -8.49 23.81
N ILE A 233 -6.11 -9.08 24.99
CA ILE A 233 -7.00 -10.11 25.58
C ILE A 233 -8.43 -9.61 25.81
N HIS A 234 -8.62 -8.30 25.95
CA HIS A 234 -9.93 -7.67 26.19
C HIS A 234 -10.60 -7.19 24.90
N ASN A 235 -9.94 -7.31 23.74
CA ASN A 235 -10.51 -6.98 22.44
C ASN A 235 -10.97 -8.27 21.72
N PRO A 236 -12.29 -8.57 21.67
CA PRO A 236 -12.80 -9.80 21.05
C PRO A 236 -12.45 -9.91 19.55
N CYS A 237 -12.23 -8.78 18.89
CA CYS A 237 -11.85 -8.68 17.47
C CYS A 237 -10.32 -8.70 17.25
N SER A 238 -9.53 -8.89 18.31
CA SER A 238 -8.09 -9.01 18.20
C SER A 238 -7.70 -10.37 17.64
N VAL A 239 -6.76 -10.39 16.71
CA VAL A 239 -6.12 -11.59 16.15
C VAL A 239 -5.54 -12.50 17.24
N PHE A 240 -5.15 -11.94 18.38
CA PHE A 240 -4.68 -12.73 19.53
C PHE A 240 -5.78 -13.60 20.16
N ASN A 241 -7.05 -13.22 19.97
CA ASN A 241 -8.22 -13.94 20.47
C ASN A 241 -8.95 -14.72 19.37
N THR A 242 -8.96 -14.21 18.13
CA THR A 242 -9.66 -14.85 17.00
C THR A 242 -8.82 -15.91 16.29
N LYS A 243 -7.49 -15.90 16.41
CA LYS A 243 -6.60 -16.85 15.75
C LYS A 243 -5.65 -17.57 16.70
N THR A 244 -5.43 -18.85 16.43
CA THR A 244 -4.45 -19.66 17.14
C THR A 244 -3.01 -19.19 16.85
N PRO A 245 -2.02 -19.48 17.73
CA PRO A 245 -0.62 -19.15 17.48
C PRO A 245 -0.08 -19.66 16.14
N ARG A 246 -0.59 -20.80 15.64
CA ARG A 246 -0.20 -21.36 14.33
C ARG A 246 -0.71 -20.51 13.16
N GLU A 247 -1.95 -20.05 13.23
CA GLU A 247 -2.57 -19.20 12.20
C GLU A 247 -2.03 -17.76 12.20
N ARG A 248 -1.29 -17.38 13.25
CA ARG A 248 -0.58 -16.08 13.33
C ARG A 248 0.85 -16.14 12.78
N ALA A 249 1.41 -17.33 12.65
CA ALA A 249 2.79 -17.56 12.19
C ALA A 249 2.88 -17.94 10.71
N SER A 250 1.74 -18.22 10.08
CA SER A 250 1.56 -18.45 8.64
C SER A 250 1.32 -17.16 7.89
#